data_AF-A0A7C1DAT0-F1
#
_entry.id   AF-A0A7C1DAT0-F1
#
_cell.length_a   1.000
_cell.length_b   1.000
_cell.length_c   1.000
_cell.angle_alpha   90.00
_cell.angle_beta   90.00
_cell.angle_gamma   90.00
#
_symmetry.space_group_name_H-M   'P 1'
#
loop_
_entity.id
_entity.type
_entity.pdbx_description
1 polymer ?
#
loop_
_entity_poly.entity_id
_entity_poly.type
_entity_poly.pdbx_seq_one_letter_code
_entity_poly.pdbx_strand_id
1 'polypeptide(L)'
;MLPPQHAAKSFAKIYEQTPRFFLKDWPVIFKLIWELHCWFDRFANTKGYNTPGTLWYHREQTHHWEGIDEAVRIFTCKYGLKFMIIIEQEAKQHVLDDFGEIPSKSHVTRYYLRQKRGW
;
A
#
# COMPACT_ATOMS: atom_id res chain seq x y z
N MET A 1 -6.01 16.93 8.06
CA MET A 1 -6.03 15.71 7.23
C MET A 1 -5.78 14.56 8.19
N LEU A 2 -6.81 13.78 8.51
CA LEU A 2 -6.67 12.66 9.46
C LEU A 2 -5.99 11.48 8.75
N PRO A 3 -5.18 10.68 9.45
CA PRO A 3 -4.65 9.44 8.91
C PRO A 3 -5.79 8.54 8.40
N PRO A 4 -5.55 7.72 7.36
CA PRO A 4 -6.44 6.60 7.09
C PRO A 4 -6.52 5.73 8.34
N GLN A 5 -7.71 5.27 8.72
CA GLN A 5 -7.93 4.40 9.90
C GLN A 5 -7.07 3.12 9.88
N HIS A 6 -6.50 2.78 8.73
CA HIS A 6 -5.63 1.62 8.48
C HIS A 6 -4.18 1.79 8.97
N ALA A 7 -3.66 3.03 9.05
CA ALA A 7 -2.28 3.26 9.50
C ALA A 7 -2.10 2.91 10.99
N ALA A 8 -3.09 3.21 11.84
CA ALA A 8 -3.05 2.93 13.28
C ALA A 8 -2.94 1.43 13.61
N LYS A 9 -3.72 0.59 12.90
CA LYS A 9 -3.67 -0.87 13.01
C LYS A 9 -2.29 -1.41 12.59
N SER A 10 -1.74 -0.84 11.51
CA SER A 10 -0.44 -1.21 10.98
C SER A 10 0.69 -0.87 11.96
N PHE A 11 0.63 0.29 12.61
CA PHE A 11 1.58 0.65 13.66
C PHE A 11 1.56 -0.30 14.85
N ALA A 12 0.37 -0.72 15.32
CA ALA A 12 0.25 -1.67 16.41
C ALA A 12 0.85 -3.04 16.05
N LYS A 13 0.52 -3.55 14.85
CA LYS A 13 1.02 -4.84 14.36
C LYS A 13 2.53 -4.83 14.14
N ILE A 14 3.06 -3.79 13.51
CA ILE A 14 4.50 -3.65 13.32
C ILE A 14 5.19 -3.52 14.67
N TYR A 15 4.66 -2.77 15.62
CA TYR A 15 5.26 -2.66 16.95
C TYR A 15 5.38 -4.02 17.66
N GLU A 16 4.35 -4.86 17.60
CA GLU A 16 4.36 -6.21 18.19
C GLU A 16 5.31 -7.18 17.48
N GLN A 17 5.44 -7.07 16.15
CA GLN A 17 6.21 -8.00 15.32
C GLN A 17 7.65 -7.54 15.10
N THR A 18 7.97 -6.27 15.35
CA THR A 18 9.29 -5.70 15.14
C THR A 18 10.24 -6.13 16.26
N PRO A 19 11.36 -6.81 15.94
CA PRO A 19 12.36 -7.16 16.93
C PRO A 19 12.85 -5.94 17.71
N ARG A 20 13.03 -6.08 19.03
CA ARG A 20 13.38 -4.98 19.95
C ARG A 20 14.57 -4.12 19.50
N PHE A 21 15.51 -4.69 18.73
CA PHE A 21 16.68 -3.96 18.22
C PHE A 21 16.36 -2.87 17.19
N PHE A 22 15.16 -2.87 16.60
CA PHE A 22 14.65 -1.83 15.72
C PHE A 22 13.88 -0.73 16.45
N LEU A 23 13.64 -0.83 17.77
CA LEU A 23 12.95 0.24 18.54
C LEU A 23 13.71 1.57 18.49
N LYS A 24 15.04 1.53 18.38
CA LYS A 24 15.86 2.75 18.16
C LYS A 24 15.57 3.44 16.83
N ASP A 25 15.12 2.68 15.83
CA ASP A 25 14.76 3.17 14.50
C ASP A 25 13.25 3.50 14.41
N TRP A 26 12.50 3.41 15.52
CA TRP A 26 11.04 3.59 15.53
C TRP A 26 10.56 4.91 14.91
N PRO A 27 11.19 6.08 15.14
CA PRO A 27 10.78 7.32 14.47
C PRO A 27 10.90 7.23 12.93
N VAL A 28 11.91 6.49 12.44
CA VAL A 28 12.13 6.27 11.00
C VAL A 28 11.09 5.31 10.45
N ILE A 29 10.84 4.20 11.15
CA ILE A 29 9.82 3.20 10.80
C ILE A 29 8.43 3.86 10.77
N PHE A 30 8.11 4.68 11.77
CA PHE A 30 6.83 5.38 11.85
C PHE A 30 6.62 6.28 10.63
N LYS A 31 7.61 7.11 10.30
CA LYS A 31 7.57 7.98 9.12
C LYS A 31 7.48 7.19 7.81
N LEU A 32 8.19 6.07 7.71
CA LEU A 32 8.17 5.17 6.55
C LEU A 32 6.77 4.62 6.30
N ILE A 33 6.14 4.02 7.31
CA ILE A 33 4.80 3.42 7.18
C ILE A 33 3.79 4.50 6.82
N TRP A 34 3.87 5.65 7.48
CA TRP A 34 3.00 6.79 7.18
C TRP A 34 3.05 7.18 5.70
N GLU A 35 4.26 7.43 5.18
CA GLU A 35 4.43 7.84 3.80
C GLU A 35 4.07 6.74 2.80
N LEU A 36 4.28 5.46 3.16
CA LEU A 36 3.89 4.31 2.35
C LEU A 36 2.37 4.24 2.18
N HIS A 37 1.60 4.37 3.28
CA HIS A 37 0.14 4.44 3.21
C HIS A 37 -0.33 5.63 2.38
N CYS A 38 0.25 6.82 2.59
CA CYS A 38 -0.08 7.98 1.76
C CYS A 38 0.24 7.78 0.27
N TRP A 39 1.25 6.99 -0.07
CA TRP A 39 1.61 6.69 -1.45
C TRP A 39 0.56 5.80 -2.12
N PHE A 40 0.13 4.74 -1.44
CA PHE A 40 -0.96 3.88 -1.90
C PHE A 40 -2.27 4.66 -2.02
N ASP A 41 -2.63 5.46 -1.01
CA ASP A 41 -3.88 6.22 -0.96
C ASP A 41 -3.89 7.50 -1.80
N ARG A 42 -2.76 7.83 -2.46
CA ARG A 42 -2.62 9.08 -3.21
C ARG A 42 -3.70 9.24 -4.28
N PHE A 43 -4.11 8.14 -4.90
CA PHE A 43 -5.10 8.14 -5.97
C PHE A 43 -6.55 8.14 -5.45
N ALA A 44 -6.80 7.59 -4.25
CA ALA A 44 -8.11 7.68 -3.59
C ALA A 44 -8.51 9.15 -3.29
N ASN A 45 -7.53 10.05 -3.15
CA ASN A 45 -7.75 11.45 -2.79
C ASN A 45 -7.77 12.44 -3.98
N THR A 46 -7.72 11.95 -5.22
CA THR A 46 -7.84 12.82 -6.42
C THR A 46 -9.31 13.10 -6.74
N LYS A 47 -9.68 14.36 -6.99
CA LYS A 47 -11.07 14.77 -7.31
C LYS A 47 -11.56 14.03 -8.58
N GLY A 48 -12.69 13.33 -8.48
CA GLY A 48 -13.27 12.49 -9.54
C GLY A 48 -13.21 10.98 -9.25
N TYR A 49 -12.54 10.58 -8.17
CA TYR A 49 -12.27 9.18 -7.81
C TYR A 49 -13.01 8.69 -6.56
N ASN A 50 -14.29 9.03 -6.40
CA ASN A 50 -15.12 8.74 -5.23
C ASN A 50 -16.44 7.98 -5.54
N THR A 51 -16.41 7.04 -6.51
CA THR A 51 -17.54 6.16 -6.86
C THR A 51 -17.07 4.69 -6.90
N PRO A 52 -17.94 3.67 -6.92
CA PRO A 52 -17.49 2.27 -7.00
C PRO A 52 -16.53 1.94 -8.18
N GLY A 53 -16.58 2.71 -9.28
CA GLY A 53 -15.62 2.60 -10.38
C GLY A 53 -14.20 3.07 -10.06
N THR A 54 -14.00 3.78 -8.94
CA THR A 54 -12.75 4.48 -8.60
C THR A 54 -11.90 3.67 -7.65
N LEU A 55 -12.50 2.77 -6.87
CA LEU A 55 -11.79 1.68 -6.18
C LEU A 55 -11.05 0.77 -7.16
N TRP A 56 -11.63 0.51 -8.34
CA TRP A 56 -10.96 -0.28 -9.38
C TRP A 56 -9.78 0.45 -10.01
N TYR A 57 -9.92 1.76 -10.22
CA TYR A 57 -8.81 2.57 -10.70
C TYR A 57 -7.67 2.61 -9.67
N HIS A 58 -8.01 2.78 -8.39
CA HIS A 58 -7.05 2.64 -7.28
C HIS A 58 -6.31 1.30 -7.33
N ARG A 59 -7.08 0.22 -7.52
CA ARG A 59 -6.56 -1.14 -7.65
C ARG A 59 -5.62 -1.34 -8.84
N GLU A 60 -5.93 -0.71 -9.97
CA GLU A 60 -5.12 -0.81 -11.19
C GLU A 60 -3.80 -0.03 -11.11
N GLN A 61 -3.76 1.05 -10.32
CA GLN A 61 -2.57 1.90 -10.24
C GLN A 61 -1.52 1.34 -9.29
N THR A 62 -1.93 1.00 -8.05
CA THR A 62 -0.98 0.72 -6.97
C THR A 62 -1.25 -0.57 -6.22
N HIS A 63 -2.50 -1.06 -6.15
CA HIS A 63 -2.86 -2.23 -5.30
C HIS A 63 -2.86 -3.55 -6.07
N HIS A 64 -1.69 -3.87 -6.63
CA HIS A 64 -1.36 -5.12 -7.30
C HIS A 64 0.12 -5.46 -7.06
N TRP A 65 0.56 -6.66 -7.45
CA TRP A 65 1.93 -7.13 -7.24
C TRP A 65 3.01 -6.16 -7.73
N GLU A 66 2.88 -5.66 -8.96
CA GLU A 66 3.85 -4.74 -9.55
C GLU A 66 3.88 -3.38 -8.84
N GLY A 67 2.77 -2.98 -8.19
CA GLY A 67 2.69 -1.76 -7.40
C GLY A 67 3.34 -1.92 -6.03
N ILE A 68 3.24 -3.12 -5.45
CA ILE A 68 4.00 -3.51 -4.26
C ILE A 68 5.50 -3.51 -4.58
N ASP A 69 5.92 -4.10 -5.69
CA ASP A 69 7.34 -4.10 -6.11
C ASP A 69 7.88 -2.69 -6.31
N GLU A 70 7.06 -1.81 -6.92
CA GLU A 70 7.40 -0.41 -7.09
C GLU A 70 7.52 0.33 -5.74
N ALA A 71 6.59 0.10 -4.82
CA ALA A 71 6.64 0.66 -3.47
C ALA A 71 7.90 0.18 -2.72
N VAL A 72 8.20 -1.12 -2.78
CA VAL A 72 9.43 -1.69 -2.19
C VAL A 72 10.66 -0.99 -2.75
N ARG A 73 10.77 -0.84 -4.07
CA ARG A 73 11.90 -0.16 -4.70
C ARG A 73 12.04 1.30 -4.24
N ILE A 74 10.96 2.09 -4.31
CA ILE A 74 10.97 3.51 -3.98
C ILE A 74 11.37 3.73 -2.51
N PHE A 75 10.71 3.02 -1.60
CA PHE A 75 10.90 3.22 -0.16
C PHE A 75 12.21 2.59 0.32
N THR A 76 12.68 1.51 -0.29
CA THR A 76 13.99 0.94 0.03
C THR A 76 15.11 1.89 -0.40
N CYS A 77 15.02 2.51 -1.58
CA CYS A 77 15.96 3.55 -2.00
C CYS A 77 15.95 4.77 -1.05
N LYS A 78 14.79 5.13 -0.50
CA LYS A 78 14.63 6.31 0.36
C LYS A 78 15.07 6.09 1.81
N TYR A 79 14.72 4.95 2.40
CA TYR A 79 14.94 4.68 3.84
C TYR A 79 16.11 3.71 4.10
N GLY A 80 16.54 2.98 3.07
CA GLY A 80 17.68 2.07 3.12
C GLY A 80 17.28 0.59 3.15
N LEU A 81 18.21 -0.24 2.66
CA LEU A 81 18.03 -1.69 2.49
C LEU A 81 17.64 -2.43 3.77
N LYS A 82 18.07 -1.93 4.93
CA LYS A 82 17.75 -2.53 6.25
C LYS A 82 16.24 -2.59 6.54
N PHE A 83 15.43 -1.78 5.87
CA PHE A 83 13.97 -1.75 6.04
C PHE A 83 13.20 -2.46 4.93
N MET A 84 13.87 -3.03 3.91
CA MET A 84 13.22 -3.63 2.73
C MET A 84 12.15 -4.66 3.10
N ILE A 85 12.44 -5.54 4.07
CA ILE A 85 11.50 -6.57 4.54
C ILE A 85 10.25 -5.94 5.18
N ILE A 86 10.43 -4.91 6.02
CA ILE A 86 9.32 -4.20 6.67
C ILE A 86 8.45 -3.49 5.61
N ILE A 87 9.08 -2.85 4.63
CA ILE A 87 8.38 -2.18 3.52
C ILE A 87 7.54 -3.18 2.73
N GLU A 88 8.13 -4.33 2.35
CA GLU A 88 7.43 -5.36 1.58
C GLU A 88 6.25 -5.96 2.35
N GLN A 89 6.45 -6.27 3.63
CA GLN A 89 5.40 -6.80 4.49
C GLN A 89 4.24 -5.81 4.63
N GLU A 90 4.55 -4.54 4.86
CA GLU A 90 3.55 -3.50 5.04
C GLU A 90 2.79 -3.20 3.74
N ALA A 91 3.50 -3.13 2.61
CA ALA A 91 2.88 -2.94 1.29
C ALA A 91 1.89 -4.08 0.95
N LYS A 92 2.28 -5.34 1.21
CA LYS A 92 1.39 -6.50 1.02
C LYS A 92 0.18 -6.42 1.94
N GLN A 93 0.39 -6.10 3.22
CA GLN A 93 -0.70 -6.03 4.19
C GLN A 93 -1.70 -4.93 3.84
N HIS A 94 -1.23 -3.76 3.41
CA HIS A 94 -2.07 -2.66 2.98
C HIS A 94 -2.99 -3.09 1.81
N VAL A 95 -2.43 -3.71 0.77
CA VAL A 95 -3.23 -4.21 -0.37
C VAL A 95 -4.25 -5.27 0.05
N LEU A 96 -3.86 -6.19 0.94
CA LEU A 96 -4.76 -7.22 1.47
C LEU A 96 -5.89 -6.62 2.33
N ASP A 97 -5.60 -5.63 3.17
CA ASP A 97 -6.60 -4.98 4.02
C ASP A 97 -7.63 -4.21 3.17
N ASP A 98 -7.22 -3.63 2.04
CA ASP A 98 -8.11 -2.88 1.16
C ASP A 98 -8.95 -3.76 0.23
N PHE A 99 -8.38 -4.88 -0.25
CA PHE A 99 -8.97 -5.64 -1.36
C PHE A 99 -9.16 -7.15 -1.09
N GLY A 100 -8.69 -7.68 0.02
CA GLY A 100 -8.78 -9.11 0.39
C GLY A 100 -7.89 -10.06 -0.42
N GLU A 101 -7.28 -9.59 -1.51
CA GLU A 101 -6.37 -10.35 -2.37
C GLU A 101 -5.37 -9.41 -3.05
N ILE A 102 -4.22 -9.95 -3.48
CA ILE A 102 -3.19 -9.24 -4.25
C ILE A 102 -3.20 -9.75 -5.70
N PRO A 103 -3.87 -9.07 -6.63
CA PRO A 103 -3.86 -9.45 -8.04
C PRO A 103 -2.56 -9.00 -8.74
N SER A 104 -2.31 -9.49 -9.95
CA SER A 104 -1.35 -8.86 -10.87
C SER A 104 -2.00 -7.70 -11.62
N LYS A 105 -1.22 -6.71 -12.07
CA LYS A 105 -1.73 -5.55 -12.82
C LYS A 105 -2.52 -5.99 -14.05
N SER A 106 -1.97 -6.96 -14.79
CA SER A 106 -2.64 -7.51 -15.98
C SER A 106 -4.01 -8.13 -15.68
N HIS A 107 -4.20 -8.70 -14.48
CA HIS A 107 -5.49 -9.23 -14.04
C HIS A 107 -6.46 -8.06 -13.80
N VAL A 108 -6.03 -7.05 -13.04
CA VAL A 108 -6.88 -5.89 -12.70
C VAL A 108 -7.34 -5.15 -13.95
N THR A 109 -6.42 -4.84 -14.87
CA THR A 109 -6.75 -4.17 -16.14
C THR A 109 -7.75 -4.97 -16.97
N ARG A 110 -7.56 -6.30 -17.09
CA ARG A 110 -8.50 -7.16 -17.81
C ARG A 110 -9.89 -7.18 -17.17
N TYR A 111 -9.96 -7.28 -15.85
CA TYR A 111 -11.21 -7.25 -15.12
C TYR A 111 -11.95 -5.91 -15.31
N TYR A 112 -11.23 -4.80 -15.18
CA TYR A 112 -11.76 -3.45 -15.42
C TYR A 112 -12.33 -3.30 -16.83
N LEU A 113 -11.60 -3.76 -17.85
CA LEU A 113 -12.04 -3.71 -19.25
C LEU A 113 -13.30 -4.54 -19.51
N ARG A 114 -13.44 -5.73 -18.90
CA ARG A 114 -14.66 -6.55 -19.00
C ARG A 114 -15.87 -5.85 -18.40
N GLN A 115 -15.75 -5.36 -17.16
CA GLN A 115 -16.83 -4.64 -16.47
C GLN A 115 -17.29 -3.40 -17.23
N LYS A 116 -16.36 -2.62 -17.80
CA LYS A 116 -16.69 -1.40 -18.56
C LYS A 116 -17.32 -1.66 -19.92
N ARG A 117 -16.94 -2.77 -20.58
CA ARG A 117 -17.33 -3.06 -21.97
C ARG A 117 -18.42 -4.12 -22.12
N GLY A 118 -18.82 -4.81 -21.04
CA GLY A 118 -19.88 -5.82 -21.05
C GLY A 118 -19.50 -7.13 -21.76
N TRP A 119 -18.22 -7.51 -21.72
CA TRP A 119 -17.69 -8.76 -22.31
C TRP A 119 -17.61 -9.87 -21.28
#